data_AF-A2DJV3-F1
#
_entry.id   AF-A2DJV3-F1
#
_cell.length_a   1.000
_cell.length_b   1.000
_cell.length_c   1.000
_cell.angle_alpha   90.00
_cell.angle_beta   90.00
_cell.angle_gamma   90.00
#
_symmetry.space_group_name_H-M   'P 1'
#
loop_
_entity.id
_entity.type
_entity.pdbx_description
1 polymer ?
#
loop_
_entity_poly.entity_id
_entity_poly.type
_entity_poly.pdbx_seq_one_letter_code
_entity_poly.pdbx_strand_id
1 'polypeptide(L)'
;MPKQIIKTYKILNVPRQDFVHEALDIIGVPRENRIPLLRVNELAFCKIVIYPFNPMIHQSSQGFPQKMIQDLYHKHYNLDGINATRNCIINRRDTRVWFNSKKLLAALKENYPQLEWEIVADIHGLKESAKVYASIKFLMTPSGSNLFHCFFMHRGGVILTVEGNQHDWSSVLSILACGIHHIIFQSPKLNHVAEFPGFNVDVGNFVKAAGFAVKYLTKGEFPKEELDF
;
A
#
# COMPACT_ATOMS: atom_id res chain seq x y z
N MET A 1 -15.72 10.89 10.85
CA MET A 1 -16.33 12.19 10.52
C MET A 1 -17.84 12.10 10.77
N PRO A 2 -18.48 13.11 11.37
CA PRO A 2 -19.94 13.12 11.57
C PRO A 2 -20.69 12.88 10.25
N LYS A 3 -21.69 11.99 10.26
CA LYS A 3 -22.47 11.63 9.05
C LYS A 3 -23.13 12.83 8.37
N GLN A 4 -23.52 13.84 9.16
CA GLN A 4 -24.07 15.08 8.63
C GLN A 4 -23.05 15.79 7.73
N ILE A 5 -21.79 15.91 8.17
CA ILE A 5 -20.74 16.57 7.39
C ILE A 5 -20.53 15.85 6.06
N ILE A 6 -20.43 14.52 6.07
CA ILE A 6 -20.26 13.69 4.87
C ILE A 6 -21.37 13.94 3.84
N LYS A 7 -22.62 14.10 4.31
CA LYS A 7 -23.80 14.27 3.44
C LYS A 7 -24.01 15.70 2.96
N THR A 8 -23.54 16.70 3.69
CA THR A 8 -23.89 18.11 3.40
C THR A 8 -22.72 18.95 2.89
N TYR A 9 -21.47 18.61 3.22
CA TYR A 9 -20.30 19.41 2.84
C TYR A 9 -19.72 18.94 1.51
N LYS A 10 -19.09 19.88 0.79
CA LYS A 10 -18.38 19.63 -0.46
C LYS A 10 -16.95 19.18 -0.17
N ILE A 11 -16.47 18.17 -0.89
CA ILE A 11 -15.06 17.77 -0.94
C ILE A 11 -14.44 18.43 -2.16
N LEU A 12 -13.41 19.25 -1.95
CA LEU A 12 -12.68 19.90 -3.02
C LEU A 12 -11.57 19.00 -3.57
N ASN A 13 -11.17 19.25 -4.81
CA ASN A 13 -10.04 18.60 -5.47
C ASN A 13 -10.17 17.08 -5.62
N VAL A 14 -11.38 16.58 -5.87
CA VAL A 14 -11.59 15.15 -6.12
C VAL A 14 -11.03 14.81 -7.52
N PRO A 15 -10.02 13.94 -7.63
CA PRO A 15 -9.47 13.53 -8.92
C PRO A 15 -10.50 12.71 -9.71
N ARG A 16 -10.41 12.77 -11.05
CA ARG A 16 -11.25 11.99 -11.97
C ARG A 16 -10.73 10.56 -12.10
N GLN A 17 -10.71 9.83 -11.00
CA GLN A 17 -10.25 8.44 -10.92
C GLN A 17 -11.37 7.57 -10.33
N ASP A 18 -11.73 6.50 -11.01
CA ASP A 18 -12.90 5.68 -10.65
C ASP A 18 -12.79 5.08 -9.24
N PHE A 19 -11.61 4.57 -8.88
CA PHE A 19 -11.39 4.00 -7.55
C PHE A 19 -11.53 5.04 -6.43
N VAL A 20 -11.25 6.32 -6.69
CA VAL A 20 -11.46 7.40 -5.72
C VAL A 20 -12.96 7.63 -5.53
N HIS A 21 -13.73 7.63 -6.61
CA HIS A 21 -15.17 7.76 -6.52
C HIS A 21 -15.83 6.53 -5.86
N GLU A 22 -15.32 5.33 -6.10
CA GLU A 22 -15.77 4.10 -5.40
C GLU A 22 -15.51 4.20 -3.90
N ALA A 23 -14.31 4.63 -3.48
CA ALA A 23 -13.99 4.83 -2.07
C ALA A 23 -14.93 5.87 -1.41
N LEU A 24 -15.26 6.95 -2.12
CA LEU A 24 -16.21 7.98 -1.68
C LEU A 24 -17.66 7.45 -1.63
N ASP A 25 -18.04 6.54 -2.53
CA ASP A 25 -19.35 5.87 -2.51
C ASP A 25 -19.47 4.99 -1.24
N ILE A 26 -18.41 4.26 -0.87
CA ILE A 26 -18.38 3.39 0.32
C ILE A 26 -18.61 4.18 1.63
N ILE A 27 -18.01 5.37 1.75
CA ILE A 27 -18.22 6.23 2.93
C ILE A 27 -19.50 7.08 2.84
N GLY A 28 -20.25 6.99 1.74
CA GLY A 28 -21.55 7.64 1.56
C GLY A 28 -21.48 9.14 1.23
N VAL A 29 -20.41 9.60 0.57
CA VAL A 29 -20.31 10.98 0.08
C VAL A 29 -21.14 11.11 -1.20
N PRO A 30 -22.16 11.98 -1.27
CA PRO A 30 -22.95 12.18 -2.50
C PRO A 30 -22.10 12.66 -3.68
N ARG A 31 -22.45 12.28 -4.91
CA ARG A 31 -21.65 12.63 -6.11
C ARG A 31 -21.65 14.13 -6.38
N GLU A 32 -22.78 14.80 -6.15
CA GLU A 32 -22.95 16.24 -6.22
C GLU A 32 -22.10 17.01 -5.18
N ASN A 33 -21.54 16.31 -4.19
CA ASN A 33 -20.63 16.89 -3.21
C ASN A 33 -19.16 16.75 -3.58
N ARG A 34 -18.83 16.10 -4.70
CA ARG A 34 -17.45 15.86 -5.15
C ARG A 34 -17.07 16.93 -6.17
N ILE A 35 -16.38 17.96 -5.72
CA ILE A 35 -15.92 19.02 -6.61
C ILE A 35 -14.63 18.55 -7.28
N PRO A 36 -14.57 18.53 -8.63
CA PRO A 36 -13.37 18.14 -9.36
C PRO A 36 -12.14 18.98 -8.99
N LEU A 37 -10.97 18.52 -9.43
CA LEU A 37 -9.73 19.29 -9.34
C LEU A 37 -9.92 20.71 -9.90
N LEU A 38 -9.67 21.71 -9.06
CA LEU A 38 -9.68 23.11 -9.45
C LEU A 38 -8.52 23.36 -10.42
N ARG A 39 -8.76 24.19 -11.44
CA ARG A 39 -7.72 24.59 -12.39
C ARG A 39 -6.76 25.59 -11.75
N VAL A 40 -5.60 25.76 -12.38
CA VAL A 40 -4.66 26.84 -12.02
C VAL A 40 -5.41 28.17 -12.08
N ASN A 41 -5.31 28.98 -11.03
CA ASN A 41 -6.00 30.26 -10.84
C ASN A 41 -7.53 30.17 -10.63
N GLU A 42 -8.09 28.98 -10.42
CA GLU A 42 -9.49 28.83 -10.01
C GLU A 42 -9.61 28.97 -8.49
N LEU A 43 -10.53 29.82 -8.03
CA LEU A 43 -10.76 30.06 -6.61
C LEU A 43 -12.13 29.50 -6.21
N ALA A 44 -12.16 28.74 -5.12
CA ALA A 44 -13.39 28.28 -4.50
C ALA A 44 -13.71 29.14 -3.27
N PHE A 45 -14.80 29.90 -3.33
CA PHE A 45 -15.31 30.58 -2.13
C PHE A 45 -15.94 29.57 -1.18
N CYS A 46 -15.45 29.53 0.06
CA CYS A 46 -15.94 28.64 1.10
C CYS A 46 -16.34 29.46 2.32
N LYS A 47 -17.61 29.41 2.72
CA LYS A 47 -18.07 30.06 3.97
C LYS A 47 -17.47 29.37 5.20
N ILE A 48 -17.27 28.07 5.13
CA ILE A 48 -16.65 27.24 6.18
C ILE A 48 -15.69 26.28 5.48
N VAL A 49 -14.43 26.24 5.93
CA VAL A 49 -13.44 25.26 5.49
C VAL A 49 -13.13 24.35 6.67
N ILE A 50 -13.36 23.06 6.48
CA ILE A 50 -12.96 22.03 7.44
C ILE A 50 -11.78 21.30 6.84
N TYR A 51 -10.64 21.41 7.49
CA TYR A 51 -9.44 20.69 7.11
C TYR A 51 -8.71 20.20 8.37
N PRO A 52 -8.04 19.04 8.30
CA PRO A 52 -7.22 18.57 9.40
C PRO A 52 -6.00 19.48 9.54
N PHE A 53 -5.99 20.31 10.58
CA PHE A 53 -4.92 21.27 10.86
C PHE A 53 -3.90 20.76 11.87
N ASN A 54 -4.34 20.01 12.89
CA ASN A 54 -3.47 19.48 13.93
C ASN A 54 -4.01 18.14 14.49
N PRO A 55 -3.27 17.02 14.35
CA PRO A 55 -1.99 16.91 13.63
C PRO A 55 -2.14 17.15 12.12
N MET A 56 -1.11 17.74 11.51
CA MET A 56 -1.01 17.77 10.04
C MET A 56 -0.82 16.34 9.56
N ILE A 57 -1.91 15.77 9.02
CA ILE A 57 -2.02 14.37 8.61
C ILE A 57 -0.97 13.93 7.57
N HIS A 58 -0.27 14.84 6.90
CA HIS A 58 0.74 14.44 5.91
C HIS A 58 1.93 13.69 6.51
N GLN A 59 2.25 13.90 7.80
CA GLN A 59 3.46 13.33 8.43
C GLN A 59 3.27 12.83 9.87
N SER A 60 2.10 13.02 10.47
CA SER A 60 1.87 12.68 11.89
C SER A 60 0.73 11.68 12.08
N SER A 61 0.87 10.89 13.15
CA SER A 61 0.14 9.66 13.51
C SER A 61 -1.29 9.55 12.96
N GLN A 62 -1.47 8.66 11.98
CA GLN A 62 -2.77 8.30 11.42
C GLN A 62 -3.25 6.91 11.88
N GLY A 63 -2.64 6.32 12.91
CA GLY A 63 -2.86 4.91 13.26
C GLY A 63 -4.34 4.53 13.40
N PHE A 64 -5.09 5.28 14.22
CA PHE A 64 -6.52 4.99 14.41
C PHE A 64 -7.38 5.25 13.16
N PRO A 65 -7.29 6.42 12.47
CA PRO A 65 -7.98 6.61 11.20
C PRO A 65 -7.68 5.56 10.13
N GLN A 66 -6.41 5.16 9.97
CA GLN A 66 -6.00 4.11 9.03
C GLN A 66 -6.61 2.76 9.40
N LYS A 67 -6.64 2.43 10.69
CA LYS A 67 -7.30 1.23 11.18
C LYS A 67 -8.81 1.23 10.88
N MET A 68 -9.48 2.37 11.02
CA MET A 68 -10.91 2.51 10.66
C MET A 68 -11.15 2.32 9.17
N ILE A 69 -10.23 2.78 8.31
CA ILE A 69 -10.30 2.56 6.87
C ILE A 69 -10.16 1.07 6.55
N GLN A 70 -9.21 0.38 7.19
CA GLN A 70 -9.07 -1.08 7.06
C GLN A 70 -10.36 -1.79 7.48
N ASP A 71 -10.92 -1.49 8.67
CA ASP A 71 -12.16 -2.13 9.14
C ASP A 71 -13.35 -1.88 8.21
N LEU A 72 -13.44 -0.66 7.66
CA LEU A 72 -14.46 -0.31 6.68
C LEU A 72 -14.36 -1.19 5.44
N TYR A 73 -13.17 -1.34 4.85
CA TYR A 73 -12.99 -2.14 3.65
C TYR A 73 -13.16 -3.64 3.89
N HIS A 74 -12.63 -4.15 5.01
CA HIS A 74 -12.81 -5.55 5.41
C HIS A 74 -14.29 -5.89 5.53
N LYS A 75 -15.07 -5.02 6.21
CA LYS A 75 -16.51 -5.20 6.33
C LYS A 75 -17.23 -5.05 4.99
N HIS A 76 -16.90 -4.03 4.20
CA HIS A 76 -17.60 -3.72 2.96
C HIS A 76 -17.42 -4.83 1.91
N TYR A 77 -16.21 -5.37 1.77
CA TYR A 77 -15.88 -6.41 0.79
C TYR A 77 -15.88 -7.83 1.36
N ASN A 78 -16.25 -8.01 2.64
CA ASN A 78 -16.21 -9.30 3.36
C ASN A 78 -14.82 -9.98 3.26
N LEU A 79 -13.75 -9.20 3.50
CA LEU A 79 -12.38 -9.67 3.34
C LEU A 79 -11.98 -10.67 4.44
N ASP A 80 -12.60 -10.60 5.62
CA ASP A 80 -12.31 -11.53 6.73
C ASP A 80 -12.65 -12.99 6.38
N GLY A 81 -13.47 -13.23 5.35
CA GLY A 81 -13.75 -14.57 4.81
C GLY A 81 -12.68 -15.10 3.84
N ILE A 82 -11.64 -14.32 3.54
CA ILE A 82 -10.55 -14.69 2.64
C ILE A 82 -9.34 -15.10 3.48
N ASN A 83 -8.76 -16.26 3.18
CA ASN A 83 -7.55 -16.71 3.85
C ASN A 83 -6.31 -16.08 3.19
N ALA A 84 -5.51 -15.37 3.99
CA ALA A 84 -4.21 -14.86 3.57
C ALA A 84 -3.16 -15.98 3.55
N THR A 85 -2.94 -16.58 2.38
CA THR A 85 -2.02 -17.73 2.20
C THR A 85 -0.94 -17.50 1.14
N ARG A 86 -1.12 -16.51 0.26
CA ARG A 86 -0.27 -16.35 -0.93
C ARG A 86 0.99 -15.55 -0.64
N ASN A 87 2.10 -15.93 -1.29
CA ASN A 87 3.35 -15.19 -1.24
C ASN A 87 3.66 -14.66 -2.65
N CYS A 88 3.61 -13.34 -2.82
CA CYS A 88 3.51 -12.73 -4.13
C CYS A 88 4.56 -11.63 -4.32
N ILE A 89 5.07 -11.54 -5.54
CA ILE A 89 5.62 -10.30 -6.07
C ILE A 89 4.51 -9.57 -6.84
N ILE A 90 4.23 -8.32 -6.49
CA ILE A 90 3.45 -7.41 -7.34
C ILE A 90 4.41 -6.38 -7.89
N ASN A 91 4.56 -6.37 -9.21
CA ASN A 91 5.38 -5.40 -9.89
C ASN A 91 4.48 -4.32 -10.50
N ARG A 92 4.86 -3.05 -10.35
CA ARG A 92 4.07 -1.91 -10.85
C ARG A 92 3.96 -1.95 -12.38
N ARG A 93 2.89 -1.37 -12.92
CA ARG A 93 2.70 -1.25 -14.37
C ARG A 93 3.48 -0.10 -15.01
N ASP A 94 3.54 1.06 -14.35
CA ASP A 94 3.92 2.32 -15.01
C ASP A 94 5.30 2.85 -14.56
N THR A 95 5.46 3.10 -13.26
CA THR A 95 6.68 3.70 -12.69
C THR A 95 7.28 2.80 -11.63
N ARG A 96 8.60 2.88 -11.45
CA ARG A 96 9.35 2.08 -10.45
C ARG A 96 9.18 0.58 -10.68
N VAL A 97 9.13 0.14 -11.93
CA VAL A 97 9.01 -1.27 -12.31
C VAL A 97 10.30 -2.04 -12.03
N TRP A 98 10.23 -3.25 -11.48
CA TRP A 98 11.39 -4.14 -11.40
C TRP A 98 11.59 -4.89 -12.71
N PHE A 99 12.59 -4.50 -13.49
CA PHE A 99 12.87 -5.10 -14.80
C PHE A 99 13.25 -6.59 -14.71
N ASN A 100 13.79 -7.01 -13.57
CA ASN A 100 14.22 -8.38 -13.32
C ASN A 100 13.27 -9.17 -12.39
N SER A 101 12.01 -8.78 -12.24
CA SER A 101 11.03 -9.47 -11.37
C SER A 101 10.94 -11.00 -11.58
N LYS A 102 11.04 -11.49 -12.83
CA LYS A 102 11.09 -12.93 -13.12
C LYS A 102 12.33 -13.62 -12.54
N LYS A 103 13.49 -12.94 -12.56
CA LYS A 103 14.74 -13.43 -11.97
C LYS A 103 14.63 -13.48 -10.44
N LEU A 104 13.99 -12.47 -9.83
CA LEU A 104 13.72 -12.44 -8.40
C LEU A 104 12.82 -13.62 -7.99
N LEU A 105 11.74 -13.87 -8.75
CA LEU A 105 10.86 -15.02 -8.52
C LEU A 105 11.61 -16.34 -8.59
N ALA A 106 12.47 -16.53 -9.61
CA ALA A 106 13.27 -17.75 -9.75
C ALA A 106 14.20 -17.95 -8.54
N ALA A 107 14.87 -16.90 -8.09
CA ALA A 107 15.76 -16.97 -6.93
C ALA A 107 15.01 -17.27 -5.62
N LEU A 108 13.80 -16.75 -5.43
CA LEU A 108 12.95 -17.12 -4.28
C LEU A 108 12.58 -18.59 -4.29
N LYS A 109 12.17 -19.13 -5.45
CA LYS A 109 11.82 -20.55 -5.59
C LYS A 109 12.99 -21.47 -5.31
N GLU A 110 14.20 -21.06 -5.71
CA GLU A 110 15.43 -21.80 -5.44
C GLU A 110 15.82 -21.78 -3.96
N ASN A 111 15.77 -20.61 -3.31
CA ASN A 111 16.24 -20.44 -1.93
C ASN A 111 15.21 -20.82 -0.87
N TYR A 112 13.92 -20.70 -1.18
CA TYR A 112 12.81 -20.95 -0.26
C TYR A 112 11.72 -21.82 -0.92
N PRO A 113 12.05 -23.06 -1.36
CA PRO A 113 11.12 -23.93 -2.09
C PRO A 113 9.93 -24.42 -1.26
N GLN A 114 9.98 -24.30 0.07
CA GLN A 114 8.89 -24.68 0.97
C GLN A 114 7.69 -23.72 0.94
N LEU A 115 7.82 -22.57 0.27
CA LEU A 115 6.73 -21.61 0.07
C LEU A 115 6.40 -21.52 -1.42
N GLU A 116 5.11 -21.44 -1.72
CA GLU A 116 4.64 -21.18 -3.08
C GLU A 116 4.79 -19.68 -3.40
N TRP A 117 5.53 -19.39 -4.48
CA TRP A 117 5.82 -18.03 -4.95
C TRP A 117 5.22 -17.78 -6.32
N GLU A 118 4.60 -16.61 -6.48
CA GLU A 118 4.02 -16.18 -7.74
C GLU A 118 4.23 -14.68 -8.00
N ILE A 119 4.10 -14.28 -9.27
CA ILE A 119 3.94 -12.87 -9.64
C ILE A 119 2.46 -12.63 -9.91
N VAL A 120 1.91 -11.60 -9.26
CA VAL A 120 0.53 -11.16 -9.46
C VAL A 120 0.54 -9.81 -10.18
N ALA A 121 -0.45 -9.59 -11.04
CA ALA A 121 -0.61 -8.35 -11.76
C ALA A 121 -0.89 -7.16 -10.81
N ASP A 122 -0.43 -5.98 -11.19
CA ASP A 122 -0.78 -4.72 -10.53
C ASP A 122 -2.23 -4.33 -10.87
N ILE A 123 -3.13 -4.48 -9.91
CA ILE A 123 -4.58 -4.27 -10.08
C ILE A 123 -4.96 -2.91 -9.49
N HIS A 124 -5.77 -2.15 -10.22
CA HIS A 124 -6.12 -0.76 -9.88
C HIS A 124 -7.61 -0.59 -9.52
N GLY A 125 -8.45 -1.60 -9.73
CA GLY A 125 -9.86 -1.60 -9.31
C GLY A 125 -9.99 -1.90 -7.83
N LEU A 126 -10.78 -1.13 -7.08
CA LEU A 126 -10.79 -1.20 -5.61
C LEU A 126 -11.27 -2.57 -5.12
N LYS A 127 -12.37 -3.07 -5.70
CA LYS A 127 -12.96 -4.38 -5.37
C LYS A 127 -12.04 -5.56 -5.71
N GLU A 128 -11.46 -5.57 -6.91
CA GLU A 128 -10.55 -6.62 -7.35
C GLU A 128 -9.26 -6.61 -6.53
N SER A 129 -8.67 -5.43 -6.32
CA SER A 129 -7.51 -5.24 -5.45
C SER A 129 -7.80 -5.70 -4.04
N ALA A 130 -8.97 -5.36 -3.47
CA ALA A 130 -9.33 -5.77 -2.12
C ALA A 130 -9.30 -7.29 -1.95
N LYS A 131 -9.89 -8.04 -2.89
CA LYS A 131 -9.88 -9.51 -2.85
C LYS A 131 -8.48 -10.10 -3.03
N VAL A 132 -7.71 -9.57 -3.98
CA VAL A 132 -6.36 -10.07 -4.24
C VAL A 132 -5.45 -9.81 -3.06
N TYR A 133 -5.41 -8.58 -2.53
CA TYR A 133 -4.55 -8.23 -1.41
C TYR A 133 -4.98 -8.93 -0.10
N ALA A 134 -6.28 -9.16 0.13
CA ALA A 134 -6.73 -9.98 1.26
C ALA A 134 -6.19 -11.42 1.20
N SER A 135 -6.02 -12.00 0.01
CA SER A 135 -5.44 -13.35 -0.12
C SER A 135 -3.92 -13.44 0.10
N ILE A 136 -3.23 -12.30 0.22
CA ILE A 136 -1.76 -12.25 0.30
C ILE A 136 -1.31 -12.27 1.77
N LYS A 137 -0.46 -13.25 2.10
CA LYS A 137 0.24 -13.32 3.39
C LYS A 137 1.57 -12.58 3.36
N PHE A 138 2.29 -12.66 2.25
CA PHE A 138 3.57 -11.99 2.05
C PHE A 138 3.64 -11.31 0.68
N LEU A 139 3.80 -9.99 0.68
CA LEU A 139 3.89 -9.17 -0.51
C LEU A 139 5.31 -8.61 -0.68
N MET A 140 5.88 -8.73 -1.86
CA MET A 140 7.08 -8.00 -2.29
C MET A 140 6.72 -7.05 -3.42
N THR A 141 7.02 -5.76 -3.27
CA THR A 141 6.63 -4.74 -4.26
C THR A 141 7.59 -3.55 -4.26
N PRO A 142 7.72 -2.81 -5.39
CA PRO A 142 8.33 -1.49 -5.39
C PRO A 142 7.57 -0.52 -4.47
N SER A 143 8.22 0.56 -4.05
CA SER A 143 7.59 1.62 -3.26
C SER A 143 6.57 2.45 -4.06
N GLY A 144 5.64 3.09 -3.33
CA GLY A 144 4.69 4.06 -3.88
C GLY A 144 3.27 3.87 -3.36
N SER A 145 2.33 4.59 -3.98
CA SER A 145 0.92 4.63 -3.55
C SER A 145 0.20 3.29 -3.58
N ASN A 146 0.72 2.27 -4.28
CA ASN A 146 0.15 0.93 -4.27
C ASN A 146 0.29 0.23 -2.90
N LEU A 147 1.20 0.73 -2.04
CA LEU A 147 1.34 0.26 -0.67
C LEU A 147 0.11 0.55 0.21
N PHE A 148 -0.74 1.51 -0.17
CA PHE A 148 -2.00 1.75 0.53
C PHE A 148 -3.04 0.63 0.32
N HIS A 149 -2.80 -0.33 -0.59
CA HIS A 149 -3.55 -1.59 -0.60
C HIS A 149 -3.30 -2.46 0.63
N CYS A 150 -2.38 -2.07 1.54
CA CYS A 150 -2.25 -2.66 2.87
C CYS A 150 -3.57 -2.60 3.68
N PHE A 151 -4.47 -1.65 3.39
CA PHE A 151 -5.81 -1.60 4.01
C PHE A 151 -6.70 -2.82 3.69
N PHE A 152 -6.31 -3.66 2.73
CA PHE A 152 -7.02 -4.88 2.37
C PHE A 152 -6.36 -6.15 2.89
N MET A 153 -5.11 -6.06 3.35
CA MET A 153 -4.35 -7.20 3.84
C MET A 153 -4.73 -7.51 5.30
N HIS A 154 -4.65 -8.80 5.65
CA HIS A 154 -4.90 -9.23 7.02
C HIS A 154 -3.73 -8.89 7.95
N ARG A 155 -4.06 -8.66 9.22
CA ARG A 155 -3.08 -8.48 10.30
C ARG A 155 -2.10 -9.65 10.37
N GLY A 156 -0.86 -9.36 10.71
CA GLY A 156 0.23 -10.33 10.76
C GLY A 156 0.70 -10.80 9.38
N GLY A 157 0.22 -10.20 8.29
CA GLY A 157 0.86 -10.28 6.98
C GLY A 157 2.20 -9.55 6.97
N VAL A 158 2.96 -9.72 5.89
CA VAL A 158 4.26 -9.05 5.70
C VAL A 158 4.29 -8.35 4.35
N ILE A 159 4.87 -7.14 4.33
CA ILE A 159 5.23 -6.43 3.11
C ILE A 159 6.75 -6.22 3.12
N LEU A 160 7.41 -6.59 2.02
CA LEU A 160 8.79 -6.22 1.72
C LEU A 160 8.77 -5.18 0.60
N THR A 161 9.23 -3.97 0.90
CA THR A 161 9.37 -2.90 -0.09
C THR A 161 10.80 -2.70 -0.50
N VAL A 162 11.01 -2.54 -1.80
CA VAL A 162 12.28 -2.01 -2.32
C VAL A 162 12.12 -0.53 -2.58
N GLU A 163 12.79 0.28 -1.76
CA GLU A 163 12.74 1.74 -1.81
C GLU A 163 14.00 2.33 -2.42
N GLY A 164 13.89 3.55 -2.92
CA GLY A 164 15.05 4.34 -3.34
C GLY A 164 15.71 5.09 -2.18
N ASN A 165 16.41 6.16 -2.49
CA ASN A 165 17.15 6.98 -1.52
C ASN A 165 16.26 7.79 -0.53
N GLN A 166 14.94 7.70 -0.62
CA GLN A 166 14.00 8.30 0.35
C GLN A 166 12.90 7.32 0.73
N HIS A 167 12.52 7.37 2.00
CA HIS A 167 11.43 6.58 2.58
C HIS A 167 10.07 7.23 2.36
N ASP A 168 9.08 6.46 1.97
CA ASP A 168 7.68 6.90 1.97
C ASP A 168 7.06 6.61 3.34
N TRP A 169 7.37 7.48 4.31
CA TRP A 169 6.89 7.35 5.69
C TRP A 169 5.36 7.25 5.80
N SER A 170 4.63 7.85 4.86
CA SER A 170 3.17 7.78 4.87
C SER A 170 2.67 6.35 4.63
N SER A 171 3.32 5.63 3.71
CA SER A 171 3.03 4.22 3.45
C SER A 171 3.50 3.32 4.60
N VAL A 172 4.71 3.54 5.13
CA VAL A 172 5.26 2.78 6.27
C VAL A 172 4.31 2.83 7.47
N LEU A 173 3.89 4.03 7.86
CA LEU A 173 2.97 4.19 8.98
C LEU A 173 1.60 3.54 8.72
N SER A 174 1.11 3.58 7.48
CA SER A 174 -0.14 2.92 7.08
C SER A 174 -0.07 1.41 7.22
N ILE A 175 1.03 0.82 6.76
CA ILE A 175 1.30 -0.62 6.85
C ILE A 175 1.31 -1.06 8.31
N LEU A 176 2.08 -0.35 9.15
CA LEU A 176 2.18 -0.65 10.57
C LEU A 176 0.84 -0.48 11.31
N ALA A 177 0.07 0.57 10.98
CA ALA A 177 -1.26 0.81 11.57
C ALA A 177 -2.27 -0.29 11.23
N CYS A 178 -2.11 -0.94 10.08
CA CYS A 178 -2.90 -2.10 9.66
C CYS A 178 -2.49 -3.41 10.36
N GLY A 179 -1.47 -3.37 11.23
CA GLY A 179 -0.92 -4.54 11.90
C GLY A 179 -0.15 -5.46 10.97
N ILE A 180 0.45 -4.91 9.91
CA ILE A 180 1.25 -5.65 8.92
C ILE A 180 2.73 -5.38 9.22
N HIS A 181 3.55 -6.42 9.16
CA HIS A 181 4.99 -6.28 9.31
C HIS A 181 5.60 -5.70 8.05
N HIS A 182 6.59 -4.81 8.20
CA HIS A 182 7.22 -4.13 7.08
C HIS A 182 8.73 -4.36 7.09
N ILE A 183 9.25 -4.93 6.00
CA ILE A 183 10.68 -5.02 5.71
C ILE A 183 11.00 -4.01 4.63
N ILE A 184 11.96 -3.13 4.89
CA ILE A 184 12.39 -2.12 3.94
C ILE A 184 13.79 -2.48 3.47
N PHE A 185 13.92 -2.72 2.17
CA PHE A 185 15.20 -2.85 1.50
C PHE A 185 15.46 -1.57 0.71
N GLN A 186 16.53 -0.84 1.07
CA GLN A 186 16.88 0.40 0.40
C GLN A 186 17.91 0.15 -0.70
N SER A 187 17.64 0.64 -1.91
CA SER A 187 18.62 0.70 -2.99
C SER A 187 19.04 2.15 -3.18
N PRO A 188 20.15 2.59 -2.54
CA PRO A 188 20.54 4.01 -2.48
C PRO A 188 20.88 4.61 -3.85
N LYS A 189 21.13 3.76 -4.86
CA LYS A 189 21.38 4.17 -6.25
C LYS A 189 20.11 4.61 -6.98
N LEU A 190 18.92 4.39 -6.41
CA LEU A 190 17.66 4.79 -7.00
C LEU A 190 17.21 6.14 -6.43
N ASN A 191 17.13 7.16 -7.28
CA ASN A 191 16.61 8.46 -6.87
C ASN A 191 15.07 8.40 -6.79
N HIS A 192 14.52 8.77 -5.63
CA HIS A 192 13.09 8.77 -5.31
C HIS A 192 12.27 9.75 -6.18
N VAL A 193 12.89 10.84 -6.66
CA VAL A 193 12.20 11.95 -7.33
C VAL A 193 12.24 11.83 -8.86
N ALA A 194 13.19 11.06 -9.40
CA ALA A 194 13.24 10.87 -10.84
C ALA A 194 12.20 9.83 -11.26
N GLU A 195 11.35 10.19 -12.22
CA GLU A 195 10.45 9.28 -12.92
C GLU A 195 11.28 8.23 -13.67
N PHE A 196 11.74 7.21 -12.95
CA PHE A 196 12.38 6.08 -13.60
C PHE A 196 11.31 5.08 -14.01
N PRO A 197 11.33 4.63 -15.28
CA PRO A 197 10.41 3.59 -15.73
C PRO A 197 10.61 2.31 -14.91
N GLY A 198 11.81 2.09 -14.36
CA GLY A 198 12.10 0.96 -13.50
C GLY A 198 13.58 0.81 -13.18
N PHE A 199 13.92 -0.31 -12.54
CA PHE A 199 15.27 -0.67 -12.15
C PHE A 199 15.44 -2.18 -11.97
N ASN A 200 16.70 -2.64 -11.95
CA ASN A 200 17.03 -3.98 -11.51
C ASN A 200 17.24 -3.99 -10.01
N VAL A 201 16.55 -4.88 -9.31
CA VAL A 201 16.78 -5.14 -7.88
C VAL A 201 17.99 -6.07 -7.75
N ASP A 202 18.85 -5.84 -6.76
CA ASP A 202 19.90 -6.79 -6.43
C ASP A 202 19.28 -8.10 -5.91
N VAL A 203 19.57 -9.21 -6.60
CA VAL A 203 18.91 -10.50 -6.34
C VAL A 203 19.34 -11.07 -4.99
N GLY A 204 20.62 -10.94 -4.63
CA GLY A 204 21.16 -11.49 -3.38
C GLY A 204 20.57 -10.79 -2.16
N ASN A 205 20.58 -9.46 -2.17
CA ASN A 205 20.01 -8.64 -1.11
C ASN A 205 18.49 -8.83 -1.01
N PHE A 206 17.79 -8.96 -2.14
CA PHE A 206 16.36 -9.25 -2.17
C PHE A 206 16.03 -10.59 -1.53
N VAL A 207 16.75 -11.67 -1.89
CA VAL A 207 16.58 -13.00 -1.28
C VAL A 207 16.89 -12.95 0.21
N LYS A 208 18.00 -12.30 0.61
CA LYS A 208 18.36 -12.13 2.02
C LYS A 208 17.26 -11.43 2.82
N ALA A 209 16.72 -10.32 2.30
CA ALA A 209 15.61 -9.60 2.91
C ALA A 209 14.32 -10.45 2.98
N ALA A 210 14.01 -11.20 1.93
CA ALA A 210 12.87 -12.12 1.94
C ALA A 210 13.04 -13.23 3.00
N GLY A 211 14.26 -13.72 3.23
CA GLY A 211 14.56 -14.70 4.26
C GLY A 211 14.14 -14.30 5.67
N PHE A 212 14.12 -13.00 5.98
CA PHE A 212 13.61 -12.51 7.27
C PHE A 212 12.12 -12.76 7.43
N ALA A 213 11.35 -12.48 6.37
CA ALA A 213 9.93 -12.78 6.34
C ALA A 213 9.70 -14.29 6.39
N VAL A 214 10.47 -15.09 5.64
CA VAL A 214 10.32 -16.56 5.61
C VAL A 214 10.50 -17.17 7.00
N LYS A 215 11.48 -16.72 7.79
CA LYS A 215 11.64 -17.16 9.20
C LYS A 215 10.36 -16.87 10.01
N TYR A 216 9.82 -15.66 9.92
CA TYR A 216 8.56 -15.29 10.60
C TYR A 216 7.37 -16.11 10.10
N LEU A 217 7.22 -16.31 8.80
CA LEU A 217 6.09 -17.03 8.22
C LEU A 217 6.09 -18.52 8.57
N THR A 218 7.27 -19.12 8.75
CA THR A 218 7.41 -20.55 9.03
C THR A 218 7.52 -20.88 10.51
N LYS A 219 8.06 -19.98 11.33
CA LYS A 219 8.33 -20.22 12.76
C LYS A 219 7.61 -19.28 13.71
N GLY A 220 6.92 -18.26 13.21
CA GLY A 220 6.23 -17.24 14.02
C GLY A 220 7.17 -16.22 14.68
N GLU A 221 8.47 -16.27 14.40
CA GLU A 221 9.47 -15.40 15.02
C GLU A 221 10.01 -14.39 14.01
N PHE A 222 9.81 -13.10 14.29
CA PHE A 222 10.47 -12.07 13.52
C PHE A 222 11.95 -12.01 13.92
N PRO A 223 12.90 -11.97 12.96
CA PRO A 223 14.32 -11.96 13.29
C PRO A 223 14.68 -10.73 14.13
N LYS A 224 15.55 -10.93 15.12
CA LYS A 224 16.10 -9.85 15.97
C LYS A 224 17.42 -9.27 15.44
N GLU A 225 17.97 -9.91 14.42
CA GLU A 225 19.21 -9.50 13.76
C GLU A 225 18.95 -8.28 12.87
N GLU A 226 19.94 -7.41 12.71
CA GLU A 226 19.87 -6.33 11.72
C GLU A 226 20.22 -6.87 10.33
N LEU A 227 19.60 -6.28 9.29
CA LEU A 227 19.94 -6.59 7.90
C LEU A 227 21.20 -5.82 7.50
N ASP A 228 22.37 -6.39 7.76
CA ASP A 228 23.63 -5.86 7.24
C ASP A 228 23.75 -6.19 5.74
N PHE A 229 23.92 -5.19 4.88
CA PHE A 229 24.10 -5.35 3.43
C PHE A 229 25.49 -4.88 2.99
#